data_AF-A0A946W692-F1
#
_entry.id   AF-A0A946W692-F1
#
_cell.length_a   1.000
_cell.length_b   1.000
_cell.length_c   1.000
_cell.angle_alpha   90.00
_cell.angle_beta   90.00
_cell.angle_gamma   90.00
#
_symmetry.space_group_name_H-M   'P 1'
#
loop_
_entity.id
_entity.type
_entity.pdbx_description
1 polymer ?
#
loop_
_entity_poly.entity_id
_entity_poly.type
_entity_poly.pdbx_seq_one_letter_code
_entity_poly.pdbx_strand_id
1 'polypeptide(L)'
;MKGIIIITIVFALVFIGCKTTKQPAQSPYTSDNTEQPKVFSVPETSTETLVKEEPKVVEEKPIAVRKEQVTFTKQEDKTQNETNTFFVIIGSFSKLENAKNFRNTLLGEGFIPIVLHSETGYYRVCINSFKNEQEARNRISDVRKAFPKYSDIWLLFKE
;
A
#
# COMPACT_ATOMS: atom_id res chain seq x y z
N MET A 1 20.73 52.65 -37.99
CA MET A 1 20.97 53.42 -36.74
C MET A 1 20.83 52.43 -35.59
N LYS A 2 21.95 51.88 -35.09
CA LYS A 2 22.59 52.28 -33.82
C LYS A 2 21.61 52.08 -32.63
N GLY A 3 21.83 51.16 -31.69
CA GLY A 3 23.08 50.55 -31.28
C GLY A 3 22.96 49.26 -30.48
N ILE A 4 24.08 48.56 -30.52
CA ILE A 4 24.48 47.41 -29.72
C ILE A 4 24.86 47.92 -28.33
N ILE A 5 24.38 47.28 -27.26
CA ILE A 5 25.10 47.21 -25.98
C ILE A 5 25.13 45.74 -25.53
N ILE A 6 26.29 45.14 -25.73
CA ILE A 6 26.73 43.86 -25.17
C ILE A 6 27.24 44.17 -23.77
N ILE A 7 26.69 43.52 -22.75
CA ILE A 7 27.41 43.30 -21.49
C ILE A 7 27.27 41.81 -21.14
N THR A 8 28.23 41.06 -21.64
CA THR A 8 28.63 39.74 -21.16
C THR A 8 29.30 39.90 -19.80
N ILE A 9 28.69 39.38 -18.73
CA ILE A 9 29.41 39.02 -17.51
C ILE A 9 29.22 37.52 -17.30
N VAL A 10 30.24 36.79 -17.74
CA VAL A 10 30.54 35.42 -17.35
C VAL A 10 30.98 35.48 -15.89
N PHE A 11 30.17 34.93 -14.99
CA PHE A 11 30.62 34.55 -13.66
C PHE A 11 30.54 33.04 -13.53
N ALA A 12 31.60 32.39 -13.98
CA ALA A 12 31.92 31.02 -13.62
C ALA A 12 32.44 31.02 -12.17
N LEU A 13 31.64 30.53 -11.23
CA LEU A 13 32.12 30.09 -9.93
C LEU A 13 31.75 28.61 -9.76
N VAL A 14 32.78 27.79 -9.90
CA VAL A 14 32.81 26.35 -9.61
C VAL A 14 33.23 26.17 -8.15
N PHE A 15 32.36 25.57 -7.33
CA PHE A 15 32.64 24.87 -6.08
C PHE A 15 31.55 23.78 -5.96
N ILE A 16 31.79 22.51 -6.32
CA ILE A 16 32.43 21.40 -5.58
C ILE A 16 31.71 21.07 -4.24
N GLY A 17 31.07 19.88 -4.22
CA GLY A 17 30.66 19.12 -3.01
C GLY A 17 29.27 19.48 -2.46
N CYS A 18 28.35 18.57 -2.12
CA CYS A 18 28.49 17.16 -1.72
C CYS A 18 27.33 16.30 -2.25
N LYS A 19 27.68 15.10 -2.74
CA LYS A 19 26.78 13.96 -2.73
C LYS A 19 26.39 13.65 -1.28
N THR A 20 25.11 13.81 -0.92
CA THR A 20 24.55 13.12 0.24
C THR A 20 23.89 11.83 -0.24
N THR A 21 24.72 10.82 -0.46
CA THR A 21 24.30 9.42 -0.34
C THR A 21 23.79 9.25 1.08
N LYS A 22 22.48 9.09 1.27
CA LYS A 22 21.94 8.58 2.51
C LYS A 22 21.96 7.06 2.41
N GLN A 23 22.86 6.46 3.19
CA GLN A 23 22.99 5.03 3.37
C GLN A 23 21.67 4.45 3.92
N PRO A 24 21.27 3.24 3.49
CA PRO A 24 20.27 2.47 4.20
C PRO A 24 20.81 2.07 5.58
N ALA A 25 19.98 2.22 6.61
CA ALA A 25 20.24 1.65 7.92
C ALA A 25 20.28 0.12 7.78
N GLN A 26 21.48 -0.45 7.89
CA GLN A 26 21.67 -1.88 8.06
C GLN A 26 21.36 -2.23 9.51
N SER A 27 20.36 -3.10 9.70
CA SER A 27 20.14 -3.77 10.98
C SER A 27 21.21 -4.87 11.17
N PRO A 28 21.70 -5.06 12.40
CA PRO A 28 22.78 -6.01 12.69
C PRO A 28 22.21 -7.40 13.00
N TYR A 29 22.13 -8.28 12.00
CA TYR A 29 22.10 -9.72 12.26
C TYR A 29 22.94 -10.44 11.20
N THR A 30 24.25 -10.40 11.41
CA THR A 30 25.15 -11.43 10.91
C THR A 30 25.17 -12.55 11.96
N SER A 31 24.62 -13.71 11.60
CA SER A 31 25.19 -14.99 12.01
C SER A 31 25.28 -15.85 10.77
N ASP A 32 26.51 -15.87 10.26
CA ASP A 32 27.06 -16.93 9.44
C ASP A 32 27.06 -18.23 10.26
N ASN A 33 26.52 -19.32 9.70
CA ASN A 33 27.13 -20.62 9.88
C ASN A 33 26.87 -21.46 8.63
N THR A 34 27.93 -21.59 7.83
CA THR A 34 28.08 -22.57 6.76
C THR A 34 28.71 -23.83 7.33
N GLU A 35 27.99 -24.96 7.33
CA GLU A 35 28.60 -26.30 7.24
C GLU A 35 27.70 -27.22 6.37
N GLN A 36 28.30 -27.78 5.31
CA GLN A 36 27.78 -28.88 4.49
C GLN A 36 28.52 -30.20 4.86
N PRO A 37 28.35 -31.33 4.15
CA PRO A 37 27.23 -32.28 4.17
C PRO A 37 27.71 -33.71 4.55
N LYS A 38 26.81 -34.65 4.83
CA LYS A 38 27.14 -36.09 4.67
C LYS A 38 25.93 -36.97 4.36
N VAL A 39 26.12 -37.77 3.31
CA VAL A 39 25.18 -38.68 2.65
C VAL A 39 25.15 -40.04 3.34
N PHE A 40 23.96 -40.64 3.49
CA PHE A 40 23.79 -42.09 3.38
C PHE A 40 22.35 -42.43 2.94
N SER A 41 22.21 -43.49 2.15
CA SER A 41 21.08 -43.79 1.27
C SER A 41 20.31 -45.05 1.71
N VAL A 42 18.95 -44.98 1.59
CA VAL A 42 17.98 -46.04 1.15
C VAL A 42 17.61 -47.15 2.17
N PRO A 43 16.41 -47.82 2.18
CA PRO A 43 15.22 -47.78 1.29
C PRO A 43 13.82 -47.57 1.96
N GLU A 44 12.83 -47.53 1.07
CA GLU A 44 11.36 -47.38 1.16
C GLU A 44 10.59 -48.22 2.20
N THR A 45 9.50 -47.65 2.75
CA THR A 45 8.24 -48.38 3.01
C THR A 45 7.06 -47.40 3.12
N SER A 46 6.02 -47.77 2.40
CA SER A 46 4.70 -47.16 2.26
C SER A 46 3.99 -46.90 3.59
N THR A 47 3.46 -45.68 3.78
CA THR A 47 2.10 -45.51 4.31
C THR A 47 1.53 -44.16 3.85
N GLU A 48 0.61 -44.25 2.89
CA GLU A 48 -0.30 -43.19 2.48
C GLU A 48 -1.07 -42.68 3.70
N THR A 49 -0.70 -41.49 4.19
CA THR A 49 -1.45 -40.80 5.24
C THR A 49 -1.96 -39.51 4.64
N LEU A 50 -3.25 -39.52 4.31
CA LEU A 50 -4.03 -38.37 3.87
C LEU A 50 -3.85 -37.23 4.89
N VAL A 51 -2.93 -36.29 4.59
CA VAL A 51 -2.79 -35.05 5.34
C VAL A 51 -4.01 -34.20 5.03
N LYS A 52 -5.03 -34.31 5.87
CA LYS A 52 -6.07 -33.31 5.98
C LYS A 52 -5.37 -32.02 6.39
N GLU A 53 -5.21 -31.08 5.45
CA GLU A 53 -4.75 -29.73 5.73
C GLU A 53 -5.65 -29.12 6.80
N GLU A 54 -5.15 -29.11 8.03
CA GLU A 54 -5.70 -28.31 9.10
C GLU A 54 -5.43 -26.84 8.73
N PRO A 55 -6.46 -25.98 8.68
CA PRO A 55 -6.26 -24.61 8.26
C PRO A 55 -5.36 -23.95 9.29
N LYS A 56 -4.17 -23.57 8.85
CA LYS A 56 -3.24 -22.74 9.62
C LYS A 56 -4.00 -21.49 10.06
N VAL A 57 -4.41 -21.44 11.33
CA VAL A 57 -5.12 -20.32 11.93
C VAL A 57 -4.14 -19.15 11.90
N VAL A 58 -4.23 -18.34 10.84
CA VAL A 58 -3.53 -17.07 10.76
C VAL A 58 -4.18 -16.18 11.81
N GLU A 59 -3.47 -15.95 12.90
CA GLU A 59 -3.88 -15.04 13.97
C GLU A 59 -4.20 -13.67 13.35
N GLU A 60 -5.49 -13.34 13.31
CA GLU A 60 -5.98 -12.25 12.47
C GLU A 60 -5.77 -10.91 13.18
N LYS A 61 -4.84 -10.09 12.66
CA LYS A 61 -4.54 -8.76 13.21
C LYS A 61 -5.83 -7.94 13.32
N PRO A 62 -6.10 -7.26 14.46
CA PRO A 62 -7.30 -6.45 14.62
C PRO A 62 -7.44 -5.40 13.51
N ILE A 63 -8.66 -5.22 13.02
CA ILE A 63 -9.00 -4.24 11.99
C ILE A 63 -9.20 -2.88 12.66
N ALA A 64 -8.36 -1.90 12.32
CA ALA A 64 -8.55 -0.53 12.76
C ALA A 64 -9.79 0.09 12.08
N VAL A 65 -10.61 0.78 12.86
CA VAL A 65 -11.82 1.47 12.38
C VAL A 65 -11.70 2.96 12.72
N ARG A 66 -12.07 3.84 11.78
CA ARG A 66 -12.19 5.29 12.03
C ARG A 66 -13.50 5.81 11.49
N LYS A 67 -14.11 6.77 12.20
CA LYS A 67 -15.28 7.51 11.74
C LYS A 67 -14.82 8.82 11.14
N GLU A 68 -15.24 9.12 9.92
CA GLU A 68 -14.85 10.35 9.21
C GLU A 68 -15.97 10.79 8.26
N GLN A 69 -16.20 12.09 8.18
CA GLN A 69 -16.95 12.68 7.08
C GLN A 69 -16.11 12.67 5.80
N VAL A 70 -16.69 12.19 4.69
CA VAL A 70 -15.98 12.11 3.41
C VAL A 70 -16.86 12.58 2.25
N THR A 71 -16.21 13.26 1.31
CA THR A 71 -16.79 13.65 0.02
C THR A 71 -16.11 12.88 -1.12
N PHE A 72 -16.83 12.68 -2.22
CA PHE A 72 -16.29 12.02 -3.40
C PHE A 72 -15.54 13.03 -4.28
N THR A 73 -14.39 12.63 -4.80
CA THR A 73 -13.62 13.47 -5.74
C THR A 73 -14.16 13.43 -7.17
N LYS A 74 -15.02 12.47 -7.48
CA LYS A 74 -15.66 12.27 -8.80
C LYS A 74 -17.16 12.07 -8.64
N GLN A 75 -17.93 12.59 -9.59
CA GLN A 75 -19.39 12.50 -9.55
C GLN A 75 -19.89 11.07 -9.83
N GLU A 76 -19.19 10.32 -10.69
CA GLU A 76 -19.55 8.93 -10.99
C GLU A 76 -19.40 8.03 -9.74
N ASP A 77 -18.29 8.21 -9.02
CA ASP A 77 -18.01 7.49 -7.78
C ASP A 77 -19.08 7.80 -6.72
N LYS A 78 -19.51 9.06 -6.63
CA LYS A 78 -20.61 9.49 -5.73
C LYS A 78 -21.89 8.73 -6.06
N THR A 79 -22.34 8.79 -7.31
CA THR A 79 -23.59 8.15 -7.73
C THR A 79 -23.63 6.66 -7.41
N GLN A 80 -22.50 5.95 -7.50
CA GLN A 80 -22.42 4.51 -7.24
C GLN A 80 -22.29 4.15 -5.74
N ASN A 81 -21.68 5.01 -4.92
CA ASN A 81 -21.25 4.65 -3.57
C ASN A 81 -21.85 5.54 -2.46
N GLU A 82 -22.65 6.55 -2.78
CA GLU A 82 -23.21 7.49 -1.80
C GLU A 82 -24.10 6.81 -0.75
N THR A 83 -24.77 5.72 -1.09
CA THR A 83 -25.59 4.94 -0.16
C THR A 83 -24.81 3.98 0.74
N ASN A 84 -23.50 3.85 0.53
CA ASN A 84 -22.62 2.98 1.32
C ASN A 84 -22.04 3.74 2.51
N THR A 85 -21.81 3.02 3.60
CA THR A 85 -21.41 3.57 4.90
C THR A 85 -20.00 3.12 5.29
N PHE A 86 -19.59 1.94 4.85
CA PHE A 86 -18.31 1.33 5.21
C PHE A 86 -17.37 1.31 4.01
N PHE A 87 -16.18 1.88 4.16
CA PHE A 87 -15.19 2.03 3.09
C PHE A 87 -13.89 1.34 3.47
N VAL A 88 -13.39 0.47 2.60
CA VAL A 88 -12.13 -0.26 2.80
C VAL A 88 -10.98 0.59 2.30
N ILE A 89 -10.23 1.20 3.22
CA ILE A 89 -9.17 2.15 2.91
C ILE A 89 -7.82 1.45 2.86
N ILE A 90 -7.14 1.61 1.73
CA ILE A 90 -5.83 1.01 1.43
C ILE A 90 -4.71 2.06 1.39
N GLY A 91 -5.05 3.34 1.36
CA GLY A 91 -4.07 4.42 1.32
C GLY A 91 -4.64 5.74 1.81
N SER A 92 -3.78 6.62 2.31
CA SER A 92 -4.15 7.94 2.81
C SER A 92 -3.04 8.95 2.52
N PHE A 93 -3.37 10.01 1.79
CA PHE A 93 -2.38 10.94 1.25
C PHE A 93 -2.79 12.38 1.53
N SER A 94 -1.85 13.23 1.91
CA SER A 94 -2.09 14.68 2.06
C SER A 94 -2.18 15.44 0.74
N LYS A 95 -1.70 14.83 -0.37
CA LYS A 95 -1.73 15.41 -1.71
C LYS A 95 -2.60 14.57 -2.62
N LEU A 96 -3.54 15.21 -3.33
CA LEU A 96 -4.45 14.55 -4.27
C LEU A 96 -3.68 13.77 -5.36
N GLU A 97 -2.60 14.35 -5.86
CA GLU A 97 -1.80 13.72 -6.93
C GLU A 97 -1.20 12.38 -6.49
N ASN A 98 -0.75 12.27 -5.24
CA ASN A 98 -0.24 11.01 -4.70
C ASN A 98 -1.37 9.96 -4.60
N ALA A 99 -2.57 10.37 -4.19
CA ALA A 99 -3.73 9.48 -4.16
C ALA A 99 -4.13 9.00 -5.56
N LYS A 100 -4.08 9.89 -6.58
CA LYS A 100 -4.33 9.54 -7.99
C LYS A 100 -3.29 8.56 -8.55
N ASN A 101 -2.01 8.78 -8.24
CA ASN A 101 -0.94 7.87 -8.65
C ASN A 101 -1.11 6.48 -8.03
N PHE A 102 -1.37 6.41 -6.73
CA PHE A 102 -1.63 5.13 -6.06
C PHE A 102 -2.89 4.44 -6.57
N ARG A 103 -3.95 5.20 -6.86
CA ARG A 103 -5.15 4.70 -7.54
C ARG A 103 -4.80 4.04 -8.87
N ASN A 104 -3.93 4.63 -9.68
CA ASN A 104 -3.52 4.05 -10.96
C ASN A 104 -2.70 2.76 -10.79
N THR A 105 -1.84 2.69 -9.77
CA THR A 105 -1.14 1.44 -9.40
C THR A 105 -2.14 0.33 -9.08
N LEU A 106 -3.14 0.63 -8.25
CA LEU A 106 -4.17 -0.33 -7.84
C LEU A 106 -5.07 -0.79 -9.02
N LEU A 107 -5.35 0.09 -9.98
CA LEU A 107 -6.02 -0.31 -11.23
C LEU A 107 -5.21 -1.37 -12.00
N GLY A 108 -3.88 -1.21 -12.06
CA GLY A 108 -2.98 -2.21 -12.68
C GLY A 108 -2.95 -3.55 -11.93
N GLU A 109 -3.33 -3.56 -10.66
CA GLU A 109 -3.44 -4.76 -9.83
C GLU A 109 -4.85 -5.39 -9.85
N GLY A 110 -5.76 -4.84 -10.65
CA GLY A 110 -7.11 -5.38 -10.83
C GLY A 110 -8.14 -4.89 -9.81
N PHE A 111 -7.80 -3.90 -8.98
CA PHE A 111 -8.78 -3.24 -8.11
C PHE A 111 -9.58 -2.18 -8.87
N ILE A 112 -10.70 -1.75 -8.30
CA ILE A 112 -11.51 -0.61 -8.78
C ILE A 112 -11.49 0.52 -7.73
N PRO A 113 -10.35 1.22 -7.58
CA PRO A 113 -10.18 2.22 -6.54
C PRO A 113 -10.89 3.54 -6.84
N ILE A 114 -11.51 4.09 -5.80
CA ILE A 114 -12.07 5.45 -5.76
C ILE A 114 -11.26 6.32 -4.78
N VAL A 115 -11.30 7.64 -4.98
CA VAL A 115 -10.64 8.61 -4.10
C VAL A 115 -11.69 9.45 -3.39
N LEU A 116 -11.63 9.43 -2.07
CA LEU A 116 -12.46 10.22 -1.17
C LEU A 116 -11.63 11.36 -0.58
N HIS A 117 -12.26 12.50 -0.31
CA HIS A 117 -11.66 13.61 0.43
C HIS A 117 -12.29 13.66 1.82
N SER A 118 -11.48 13.43 2.85
CA SER A 118 -11.87 13.42 4.26
C SER A 118 -11.90 14.83 4.83
N GLU A 119 -12.77 15.06 5.82
CA GLU A 119 -12.78 16.29 6.65
C GLU A 119 -11.44 16.60 7.31
N THR A 120 -10.59 15.58 7.50
CA THR A 120 -9.23 15.73 8.03
C THR A 120 -8.25 16.36 7.04
N GLY A 121 -8.68 16.64 5.80
CA GLY A 121 -7.83 17.16 4.71
C GLY A 121 -7.01 16.09 3.99
N TYR A 122 -7.17 14.81 4.34
CA TYR A 122 -6.52 13.69 3.65
C TYR A 122 -7.39 13.13 2.52
N TYR A 123 -6.72 12.69 1.46
CA TYR A 123 -7.31 11.91 0.39
C TYR A 123 -7.20 10.43 0.70
N ARG A 124 -8.34 9.78 0.90
CA ARG A 124 -8.45 8.34 1.19
C ARG A 124 -8.61 7.58 -0.13
N VAL A 125 -7.77 6.57 -0.35
CA VAL A 125 -7.92 5.65 -1.48
C VAL A 125 -8.65 4.41 -0.98
N CYS A 126 -9.82 4.17 -1.57
CA CYS A 126 -10.74 3.11 -1.19
C CYS A 126 -10.88 2.11 -2.32
N ILE A 127 -10.82 0.81 -2.02
CA ILE A 127 -10.94 -0.27 -3.03
C ILE A 127 -12.34 -0.87 -3.12
N ASN A 128 -13.12 -0.81 -2.04
CA ASN A 128 -14.48 -1.32 -1.98
C ASN A 128 -15.26 -0.55 -0.91
N SER A 129 -16.56 -0.38 -1.14
CA SER A 129 -17.48 0.18 -0.15
C SER A 129 -18.71 -0.70 0.01
N PHE A 130 -19.30 -0.70 1.21
CA PHE A 130 -20.36 -1.61 1.62
C PHE A 130 -21.40 -0.90 2.49
N LYS A 131 -22.61 -1.45 2.52
CA LYS A 131 -23.66 -1.04 3.47
C LYS A 131 -23.53 -1.77 4.81
N ASN A 132 -22.96 -2.97 4.81
CA ASN A 132 -22.78 -3.81 5.98
C ASN A 132 -21.32 -3.81 6.45
N GLU A 133 -21.10 -3.64 7.76
CA GLU A 133 -19.77 -3.61 8.36
C GLU A 133 -19.03 -4.95 8.21
N GLN A 134 -19.73 -6.07 8.38
CA GLN A 134 -19.15 -7.40 8.36
C GLN A 134 -18.62 -7.74 6.96
N GLU A 135 -19.32 -7.36 5.90
CA GLU A 135 -18.84 -7.53 4.52
C GLU A 135 -17.54 -6.75 4.28
N ALA A 136 -17.47 -5.51 4.78
CA ALA A 136 -16.26 -4.71 4.69
C ALA A 136 -15.09 -5.34 5.48
N ARG A 137 -15.36 -5.87 6.68
CA ARG A 137 -14.35 -6.57 7.49
C ARG A 137 -13.84 -7.83 6.79
N ASN A 138 -14.73 -8.68 6.29
CA ASN A 138 -14.36 -9.87 5.53
C ASN A 138 -13.49 -9.49 4.33
N ARG A 139 -13.87 -8.42 3.60
CA ARG A 139 -13.09 -7.95 2.47
C ARG A 139 -11.68 -7.52 2.89
N ILE A 140 -11.52 -6.85 4.03
CA ILE A 140 -10.20 -6.49 4.57
C ILE A 140 -9.38 -7.75 4.83
N SER A 141 -9.97 -8.75 5.49
CA SER A 141 -9.33 -10.05 5.75
C SER A 141 -8.85 -10.72 4.48
N ASP A 142 -9.69 -10.75 3.44
CA ASP A 142 -9.36 -11.35 2.14
C ASP A 142 -8.21 -10.62 1.44
N VAL A 143 -8.22 -9.28 1.44
CA VAL A 143 -7.13 -8.50 0.83
C VAL A 143 -5.83 -8.71 1.60
N ARG A 144 -5.86 -8.73 2.94
CA ARG A 144 -4.65 -8.97 3.75
C ARG A 144 -4.03 -10.35 3.48
N LYS A 145 -4.86 -11.36 3.25
CA LYS A 145 -4.42 -12.73 2.89
C LYS A 145 -3.85 -12.78 1.48
N ALA A 146 -4.54 -12.20 0.50
CA ALA A 146 -4.14 -12.25 -0.91
C ALA A 146 -2.97 -11.29 -1.24
N PHE A 147 -2.88 -10.17 -0.53
CA PHE A 147 -1.90 -9.11 -0.77
C PHE A 147 -1.24 -8.67 0.54
N PRO A 148 -0.25 -9.42 1.05
CA PRO A 148 0.40 -9.12 2.35
C PRO A 148 1.02 -7.72 2.44
N LYS A 149 1.39 -7.11 1.30
CA LYS A 149 1.87 -5.72 1.23
C LYS A 149 0.83 -4.68 1.68
N TYR A 150 -0.45 -5.02 1.68
CA TYR A 150 -1.55 -4.15 2.12
C TYR A 150 -2.10 -4.60 3.49
N SER A 151 -1.20 -5.02 4.38
CA SER A 151 -1.57 -5.44 5.76
C SER A 151 -2.06 -4.27 6.63
N ASP A 152 -1.82 -3.03 6.22
CA ASP A 152 -2.19 -1.78 6.88
C ASP A 152 -3.58 -1.26 6.49
N ILE A 153 -4.32 -1.98 5.62
CA ILE A 153 -5.71 -1.66 5.29
C ILE A 153 -6.54 -1.52 6.56
N TRP A 154 -7.43 -0.53 6.55
CA TRP A 154 -8.31 -0.20 7.66
C TRP A 154 -9.70 0.18 7.16
N LEU A 155 -10.66 0.22 8.09
CA LEU A 155 -12.06 0.47 7.81
C LEU A 155 -12.44 1.91 8.14
N LEU A 156 -13.04 2.61 7.19
CA LEU A 156 -13.66 3.92 7.41
C LEU A 156 -15.18 3.76 7.52
N PHE A 157 -15.76 4.32 8.58
CA PHE A 157 -17.20 4.52 8.74
C PHE A 157 -17.54 5.95 8.37
N LYS A 158 -18.30 6.10 7.28
CA LYS A 158 -18.79 7.39 6.82
C LYS A 158 -19.94 7.81 7.71
N GLU A 159 -19.73 8.90 8.44
CA GLU A 159 -20.74 9.52 9.29
C GLU A 159 -21.72 10.39 8.49
#